data_AF-A0A124H6B6-F1
#
_entry.id   AF-A0A124H6B6-F1
#
_cell.length_a   1.000
_cell.length_b   1.000
_cell.length_c   1.000
_cell.angle_alpha   90.00
_cell.angle_beta   90.00
_cell.angle_gamma   90.00
#
_symmetry.space_group_name_H-M   'P 1'
#
loop_
_entity.id
_entity.type
_entity.pdbx_description
1 polymer ?
#
loop_
_entity_poly.entity_id
_entity_poly.type
_entity_poly.pdbx_seq_one_letter_code
_entity_poly.pdbx_strand_id
1 'polypeptide(L)' 'MTMARTETPPGECPQCWQHAHDRRAHRHLKPREDCPQCVDHMVNGHPHIVPKKASKWW' A
#
# COMPACT_ATOMS: atom_id res chain seq x y z
N MET A 1 -7.63 18.05 11.69
CA MET A 1 -7.46 17.93 10.22
C MET A 1 -7.25 16.46 9.88
N THR A 2 -8.33 15.70 9.75
CA THR A 2 -8.26 14.28 9.38
C THR A 2 -8.07 14.25 7.86
N MET A 3 -6.84 14.17 7.39
CA MET A 3 -6.60 13.94 5.96
C MET A 3 -7.32 12.64 5.61
N ALA A 4 -8.23 12.70 4.63
CA ALA A 4 -8.91 11.53 4.11
C ALA A 4 -7.83 10.50 3.78
N ARG A 5 -7.72 9.48 4.64
CA ARG A 5 -6.83 8.34 4.43
C ARG A 5 -7.34 7.73 3.15
N THR A 6 -6.62 7.92 2.04
CA THR A 6 -7.00 7.41 0.73
C THR A 6 -7.47 5.97 0.93
N GLU A 7 -8.79 5.76 0.84
CA GLU A 7 -9.36 4.49 1.26
C GLU A 7 -8.76 3.43 0.34
N THR A 8 -7.99 2.52 0.94
CA THR A 8 -7.31 1.49 0.18
C THR A 8 -8.36 0.60 -0.44
N PRO A 9 -8.35 0.40 -1.77
CA PRO A 9 -9.35 -0.42 -2.41
C PRO A 9 -9.31 -1.86 -1.86
N PRO A 10 -10.47 -2.52 -1.76
CA PRO A 10 -10.54 -3.92 -1.35
C PRO A 10 -9.68 -4.81 -2.25
N GLY A 11 -8.77 -5.55 -1.66
CA GLY A 11 -7.80 -6.39 -2.37
C GLY A 11 -6.40 -5.82 -2.49
N GLU A 12 -6.17 -4.59 -2.01
CA GLU A 12 -4.84 -3.99 -1.99
C GLU A 12 -4.30 -3.81 -0.58
N CYS A 13 -2.98 -3.64 -0.47
CA CYS A 13 -2.31 -3.38 0.78
C CYS A 13 -2.33 -1.88 1.11
N PRO A 14 -2.85 -1.47 2.29
CA PRO A 14 -2.92 -0.06 2.68
C PRO A 14 -1.57 0.64 2.70
N GLN A 15 -0.51 -0.09 3.07
CA GLN A 15 0.84 0.47 3.13
C GLN A 15 1.40 0.73 1.73
N CYS A 16 1.23 -0.20 0.78
CA CYS A 16 1.67 0.00 -0.59
C CYS A 16 0.89 1.11 -1.28
N TRP A 17 -0.42 1.16 -1.06
CA TRP A 17 -1.26 2.25 -1.54
C TRP A 17 -0.82 3.60 -0.95
N GLN A 18 -0.56 3.66 0.35
CA GLN A 18 -0.05 4.88 0.98
C GLN A 18 1.33 5.27 0.43
N HIS A 19 2.25 4.34 0.22
CA HIS A 19 3.56 4.62 -0.40
C HIS A 19 3.45 5.09 -1.85
N ALA A 20 2.46 4.61 -2.61
CA ALA A 20 2.20 5.08 -3.97
C ALA A 20 1.70 6.54 -3.98
N HIS A 21 0.89 6.93 -3.00
CA HIS A 21 0.33 8.29 -2.92
C HIS A 21 1.19 9.27 -2.12
N ASP A 22 1.94 8.81 -1.12
CA ASP A 22 2.78 9.63 -0.27
C ASP A 22 4.25 9.59 -0.69
N ARG A 23 4.63 10.57 -1.51
CA ARG A 23 6.01 10.75 -1.95
C ARG A 23 6.97 11.10 -0.82
N ARG A 24 6.48 11.48 0.37
CA ARG A 24 7.35 11.72 1.54
C ARG A 24 8.01 10.43 2.01
N ALA A 25 7.34 9.29 1.82
CA ALA A 25 7.90 7.97 2.11
C ALA A 25 9.13 7.66 1.25
N HIS A 26 9.28 8.29 0.08
CA HIS A 26 10.45 8.12 -0.79
C HIS A 26 11.40 9.33 -0.76
N ARG A 27 11.16 10.32 0.11
CA ARG A 27 11.99 11.54 0.18
C ARG A 27 13.45 11.24 0.57
N HIS A 28 13.68 10.15 1.30
CA HIS A 28 15.00 9.73 1.75
C HIS A 28 15.71 8.79 0.77
N LEU A 29 15.01 8.32 -0.27
CA LEU A 29 15.58 7.44 -1.30
C LEU A 29 16.27 8.28 -2.37
N LYS A 30 17.36 7.75 -2.94
CA LYS A 30 18.03 8.40 -4.06
C LYS A 30 17.18 8.34 -5.33
N PRO A 31 17.43 9.21 -6.32
CA PRO A 31 16.81 9.08 -7.63
C PRO A 31 17.08 7.67 -8.19
N ARG A 32 16.00 6.95 -8.53
CA ARG A 32 16.03 5.56 -9.07
C ARG A 32 16.39 4.47 -8.06
N GLU A 33 16.34 4.76 -6.76
CA GLU A 33 16.47 3.74 -5.71
C GLU A 33 15.10 3.14 -5.40
N ASP A 34 15.00 1.81 -5.49
CA ASP A 34 13.77 1.09 -5.15
C ASP A 34 13.58 1.04 -3.63
N CYS A 35 12.35 1.33 -3.17
CA CYS A 35 12.04 1.26 -1.75
C CYS A 35 12.10 -0.20 -1.29
N PRO A 36 12.94 -0.54 -0.29
CA PRO A 36 13.07 -1.92 0.17
C PRO A 36 11.76 -2.49 0.71
N GLN A 37 10.89 -1.66 1.33
CA GLN A 37 9.56 -2.10 1.77
C GLN A 37 8.63 -2.44 0.59
N CYS A 38 8.67 -1.68 -0.50
CA CYS A 38 7.86 -1.96 -1.67
C CYS A 38 8.32 -3.24 -2.38
N VAL A 39 9.64 -3.42 -2.48
CA VAL A 39 10.23 -4.64 -3.06
C VAL A 39 9.96 -5.85 -2.18
N ASP A 40 10.14 -5.71 -0.86
CA ASP A 40 9.83 -6.76 0.11
C ASP A 40 8.37 -7.20 0.01
N HIS A 41 7.42 -6.26 -0.03
CA HIS A 41 6.02 -6.58 -0.20
C HIS A 41 5.69 -7.21 -1.57
N MET A 42 6.44 -6.88 -2.62
CA MET A 42 6.28 -7.51 -3.93
C MET A 42 6.78 -8.96 -3.94
N VAL A 43 7.86 -9.26 -3.20
CA VAL A 43 8.51 -10.59 -3.18
C VAL A 43 7.90 -11.50 -2.12
N ASN A 44 7.73 -11.01 -0.90
CA ASN A 44 7.25 -11.75 0.27
C ASN A 44 5.73 -11.66 0.45
N GLY A 45 5.07 -10.78 -0.31
CA GLY A 45 3.64 -10.53 -0.18
C GLY A 45 3.31 -9.52 0.93
N HIS A 46 2.01 -9.27 1.10
CA HIS A 46 1.53 -8.23 2.00
C HIS A 46 1.01 -8.84 3.31
N PRO A 47 1.45 -8.34 4.48
CA PRO A 47 0.97 -8.86 5.77
C PRO A 47 -0.49 -8.50 6.04
N HIS A 48 -0.97 -7.39 5.45
CA HIS A 48 -2.34 -6.94 5.57
C HIS A 48 -2.85 -6.46 4.21
N ILE A 49 -3.82 -7.19 3.67
CA ILE A 49 -4.57 -6.82 2.47
C ILE A 49 -5.98 -6.46 2.92
N VAL A 50 -6.53 -5.36 2.40
CA VAL A 50 -7.93 -5.04 2.68
C VAL A 50 -8.78 -6.20 2.15
N PRO A 51 -9.54 -6.90 3.00
CA PRO A 51 -10.34 -8.02 2.55
C PRO A 51 -11.33 -7.51 1.49
N LYS A 52 -11.32 -8.14 0.31
CA LYS A 52 -12.39 -7.92 -0.67
C LYS A 52 -13.69 -8.30 0.00
N LYS A 53 -14.74 -7.46 -0.12
CA LYS A 53 -16.07 -7.83 0.36
C LYS A 53 -16.36 -9.20 -0.24
N ALA A 54 -16.42 -10.22 0.62
CA ALA A 54 -16.88 -11.53 0.19
C ALA A 54 -18.26 -11.29 -0.40
N SER A 55 -18.41 -11.52 -1.69
CA SER A 55 -19.70 -11.55 -2.35
C SER A 55 -20.47 -12.73 -1.76
N LYS A 56 -21.10 -12.48 -0.60
CA LYS A 56 -21.99 -13.41 0.06
C LYS A 56 -23.28 -13.45 -0.76
N TRP A 57 -23.26 -14.25 -1.82
CA TRP A 57 -24.48 -14.76 -2.43
C TRP A 57 -24.62 -16.20 -1.95
N TRP A 58 -25.49 -16.38 -0.96
CA TRP A 58 -26.04 -17.64 -0.49
C TRP A 58 -27.54 -17.59 -0.76
#